data_AF-A0A9P3K872-F1
#
_entry.id   AF-A0A9P3K872-F1
#
_cell.length_a   1.000
_cell.length_b   1.000
_cell.length_c   1.000
_cell.angle_alpha   90.00
_cell.angle_beta   90.00
_cell.angle_gamma   90.00
#
_symmetry.space_group_name_H-M   'P 1'
#
loop_
_entity.id
_entity.type
_entity.pdbx_description
1 polymer ?
#
loop_
_entity_poly.entity_id
_entity_poly.type
_entity_poly.pdbx_seq_one_letter_code
_entity_poly.pdbx_strand_id
1 'polypeptide(L)'
;MQPALCGRVQLHSSPAPIFDALNVEPALHSALHRCVPLPGGGSLVIEETEALVAIDVNSGVECAAAHRAAGRHVPGCQRGGCQT
;
A
#
# COMPACT_ATOMS: atom_id res chain seq x y z
N MET A 1 15.83 -3.24 -27.16
CA MET A 1 16.62 -4.22 -26.39
C MET A 1 17.87 -3.53 -25.87
N GLN A 2 18.17 -3.58 -24.56
CA GLN A 2 19.39 -3.00 -23.95
C GLN A 2 20.38 -4.12 -23.57
N PRO A 3 21.35 -4.48 -24.43
CA PRO A 3 22.26 -5.61 -24.20
C PRO A 3 23.14 -5.42 -22.96
N ALA A 4 23.46 -4.18 -22.62
CA ALA A 4 24.28 -3.82 -21.47
C ALA A 4 23.69 -4.27 -20.11
N LEU A 5 22.40 -4.57 -20.05
CA LEU A 5 21.74 -5.02 -18.82
C LEU A 5 21.74 -6.54 -18.64
N CYS A 6 22.25 -7.31 -19.61
CA CYS A 6 22.19 -8.78 -19.59
C CYS A 6 22.81 -9.39 -18.33
N GLY A 7 23.93 -8.83 -17.83
CA GLY A 7 24.58 -9.30 -16.61
C GLY A 7 23.80 -9.05 -15.30
N ARG A 8 22.67 -8.31 -15.34
CA ARG A 8 21.81 -8.08 -14.17
C ARG A 8 20.70 -9.12 -14.02
N VAL A 9 20.49 -9.94 -15.04
CA VAL A 9 19.44 -10.97 -15.04
C VAL A 9 19.89 -12.12 -14.14
N GLN A 10 19.09 -12.44 -13.13
CA GLN A 10 19.34 -13.54 -12.22
C GLN A 10 18.14 -14.49 -12.22
N LEU A 11 18.40 -15.80 -12.25
CA LEU A 11 17.36 -16.82 -12.14
C LEU A 11 16.94 -16.95 -10.67
N HIS A 12 15.65 -16.77 -10.40
CA HIS A 12 15.07 -17.08 -9.10
C HIS A 12 14.86 -18.59 -8.98
N SER A 13 15.55 -19.24 -8.05
CA SER A 13 15.51 -20.71 -7.86
C SER A 13 14.80 -21.16 -6.58
N SER A 14 14.31 -20.23 -5.77
CA SER A 14 13.57 -20.56 -4.54
C SER A 14 12.22 -21.20 -4.90
N PRO A 15 11.73 -22.17 -4.10
CA PRO A 15 10.39 -22.73 -4.28
C PRO A 15 9.28 -21.72 -3.97
N ALA A 16 9.56 -20.68 -3.18
CA ALA A 16 8.58 -19.63 -2.89
C ALA A 16 8.47 -18.66 -4.09
N PRO A 17 7.26 -18.12 -4.37
CA PRO A 17 7.08 -17.09 -5.39
C PRO A 17 8.02 -15.89 -5.16
N ILE A 18 8.50 -15.27 -6.24
CA ILE A 18 9.54 -14.23 -6.17
C ILE A 18 9.10 -13.00 -5.36
N PHE A 19 7.83 -12.60 -5.45
CA PHE A 19 7.30 -11.44 -4.73
C PHE A 19 7.09 -11.71 -3.23
N ASP A 20 6.70 -12.93 -2.87
CA ASP A 20 6.67 -13.39 -1.49
C ASP A 20 8.08 -13.45 -0.91
N ALA A 21 9.03 -14.02 -1.65
CA ALA A 21 10.43 -14.11 -1.23
C ALA A 21 11.07 -12.73 -0.99
N LEU A 22 10.62 -11.70 -1.71
CA LEU A 22 11.07 -10.32 -1.56
C LEU A 22 10.19 -9.49 -0.59
N ASN A 23 9.13 -10.08 -0.02
CA ASN A 23 8.14 -9.42 0.85
C ASN A 23 7.49 -8.17 0.21
N VAL A 24 7.36 -8.14 -1.11
CA VAL A 24 6.73 -7.02 -1.84
C VAL A 24 5.24 -7.25 -2.11
N GLU A 25 4.74 -8.47 -1.93
CA GLU A 25 3.34 -8.83 -2.18
C GLU A 25 2.32 -7.92 -1.47
N PRO A 26 2.48 -7.57 -0.17
CA PRO A 26 1.53 -6.69 0.50
C PRO A 26 1.53 -5.26 -0.07
N ALA A 27 2.70 -4.75 -0.44
CA ALA A 27 2.84 -3.42 -1.03
C ALA A 27 2.29 -3.40 -2.46
N LEU A 28 2.56 -4.44 -3.25
CA LEU A 28 1.99 -4.62 -4.59
C LEU A 28 0.47 -4.66 -4.53
N HIS A 29 -0.10 -5.49 -3.66
CA HIS A 29 -1.55 -5.57 -3.48
C HIS A 29 -2.13 -4.22 -3.08
N SER A 30 -1.51 -3.51 -2.13
CA SER A 30 -1.95 -2.17 -1.71
C SER A 30 -1.93 -1.15 -2.85
N ALA A 31 -0.90 -1.16 -3.69
CA ALA A 31 -0.73 -0.20 -4.78
C ALA A 31 -1.70 -0.40 -5.95
N LEU A 32 -2.27 -1.61 -6.08
CA LEU A 32 -3.28 -1.92 -7.09
C LEU A 32 -4.69 -1.49 -6.68
N HIS A 33 -4.91 -1.08 -5.43
CA HIS A 33 -6.20 -0.54 -5.00
C HIS A 33 -6.35 0.91 -5.42
N ARG A 34 -7.60 1.31 -5.71
CA ARG A 34 -7.96 2.72 -5.93
C ARG A 34 -7.64 3.62 -4.74
N CYS A 35 -7.65 3.10 -3.52
CA CYS A 35 -7.31 3.84 -2.32
C CYS A 35 -6.09 3.24 -1.64
N VAL A 36 -5.03 4.02 -1.50
CA VAL A 36 -3.74 3.59 -0.93
C VAL A 36 -3.51 4.28 0.41
N PRO A 37 -3.43 3.56 1.53
CA PRO A 37 -3.14 4.16 2.83
C PRO A 37 -1.68 4.63 2.91
N LEU A 38 -1.46 5.81 3.49
CA LEU A 38 -0.13 6.37 3.72
C LEU A 38 0.33 6.11 5.16
N PRO A 39 1.65 5.92 5.42
CA PRO A 39 2.16 5.67 6.77
C PRO A 39 1.82 6.77 7.80
N GLY A 40 1.62 8.02 7.34
CA GLY A 40 1.24 9.16 8.18
C GLY A 40 -0.25 9.22 8.56
N GLY A 41 -1.05 8.22 8.16
CA GLY A 41 -2.50 8.19 8.45
C GLY A 41 -3.37 8.89 7.40
N GLY A 42 -2.79 9.36 6.29
CA GLY A 42 -3.54 9.84 5.13
C GLY A 42 -3.86 8.74 4.12
N SER A 43 -4.41 9.11 2.97
CA SER A 43 -4.65 8.22 1.83
C SER A 43 -4.45 8.90 0.48
N LEU A 44 -4.11 8.11 -0.54
CA LEU A 44 -4.20 8.49 -1.94
C LEU A 44 -5.44 7.86 -2.55
N VAL A 45 -6.22 8.62 -3.33
CA VAL A 45 -7.31 8.10 -4.15
C VAL A 45 -6.96 8.29 -5.62
N ILE A 46 -6.96 7.21 -6.39
CA ILE A 46 -6.55 7.19 -7.80
C ILE A 46 -7.78 6.85 -8.65
N GLU A 47 -8.14 7.76 -9.54
CA GLU A 47 -9.28 7.61 -10.45
C GLU A 47 -8.87 7.80 -11.91
N GLU A 48 -9.03 6.74 -12.68
CA GLU A 48 -8.82 6.77 -14.14
C GLU A 48 -10.07 7.29 -14.85
N THR A 49 -9.88 8.25 -15.75
CA THR A 49 -10.91 8.78 -16.65
C THR A 49 -10.39 8.75 -18.10
N GLU A 50 -11.24 9.05 -19.08
CA GLU A 50 -10.93 8.87 -20.51
C GLU A 50 -9.70 9.66 -21.00
N ALA A 51 -9.42 10.81 -20.40
CA ALA A 51 -8.36 11.71 -20.87
C ALA A 51 -7.25 11.95 -19.82
N LEU A 52 -7.50 11.60 -18.56
CA LEU A 52 -6.55 11.84 -17.46
C LEU A 52 -6.74 10.87 -16.29
N VAL A 53 -5.73 10.79 -15.43
CA VAL A 53 -5.80 10.11 -14.14
C VAL A 53 -5.78 11.18 -13.05
N ALA A 54 -6.82 11.22 -12.23
CA ALA A 54 -6.90 12.08 -11.06
C ALA A 54 -6.28 11.36 -9.85
N ILE A 55 -5.41 12.06 -9.12
CA ILE A 55 -4.81 11.58 -7.87
C ILE A 55 -5.13 12.60 -6.79
N ASP A 56 -5.93 12.19 -5.81
CA ASP A 56 -6.30 13.00 -4.65
C ASP A 56 -5.53 12.56 -3.39
N VAL A 57 -5.22 13.52 -2.51
CA VAL A 57 -4.42 13.31 -1.30
C VAL A 57 -5.20 13.75 -0.07
N ASN A 58 -5.56 12.79 0.78
CA ASN A 58 -6.30 13.02 2.00
C ASN A 58 -5.39 12.88 3.23
N SER A 59 -5.53 13.79 4.20
CA SER A 59 -4.79 13.73 5.47
C SER A 59 -5.45 12.82 6.52
N GLY A 60 -6.68 12.38 6.29
CA GLY A 60 -7.42 11.46 7.17
C GLY A 60 -7.38 10.00 6.68
N VAL A 61 -7.69 9.06 7.58
CA VAL A 61 -7.81 7.63 7.25
C VAL A 61 -9.18 7.37 6.63
N GLU A 62 -9.37 7.74 5.37
CA GLU A 62 -10.58 7.39 4.61
C GLU A 62 -10.21 6.54 3.39
N CYS A 63 -9.74 5.32 3.67
CA CYS A 63 -9.81 4.20 2.73
C CYS A 63 -10.80 3.17 3.28
N ALA A 64 -12.00 3.09 2.70
CA ALA A 64 -12.98 2.06 3.04
C ALA A 64 -12.48 0.61 2.80
N ALA A 65 -11.32 0.43 2.15
CA ALA A 65 -10.64 -0.85 1.98
C ALA A 65 -9.71 -1.25 3.16
N ALA A 66 -9.44 -0.36 4.13
CA ALA A 66 -8.39 -0.55 5.12
C ALA A 66 -8.88 -0.87 6.55
N HIS A 67 -10.11 -1.37 6.72
CA HIS A 67 -10.61 -1.75 8.05
C HIS A 67 -10.96 -3.24 8.18
N ARG A 68 -9.95 -4.12 8.09
CA ARG A 68 -9.98 -5.44 8.78
C ARG A 68 -8.64 -6.19 8.89
N ALA A 69 -7.47 -5.52 8.89
CA ALA A 69 -6.19 -6.25 8.97
C ALA A 69 -5.06 -5.60 9.80
N ALA A 70 -5.34 -4.61 10.65
CA ALA A 70 -4.31 -4.12 11.57
C ALA A 70 -4.91 -3.86 12.96
N GLY A 71 -4.81 -4.87 13.83
CA GLY A 71 -4.86 -4.68 15.28
C GLY A 71 -3.66 -3.87 15.77
N ARG A 72 -3.56 -2.61 15.36
CA ARG A 72 -2.64 -1.65 15.94
C ARG A 72 -3.30 -1.08 17.19
N HIS A 73 -3.01 -1.73 18.31
CA HIS A 73 -3.11 -1.10 19.61
C HIS A 73 -2.26 0.18 19.59
N VAL A 74 -2.91 1.34 19.65
CA VAL A 74 -2.22 2.63 19.88
C VAL A 74 -1.75 2.62 21.33
N PRO A 75 -0.44 2.58 21.62
CA PRO A 75 0.02 2.67 22.99
C PRO A 75 -0.20 4.11 23.46
N GLY A 76 -1.19 4.33 24.33
CA GLY A 76 -1.41 5.62 25.00
C GLY A 76 -2.84 6.16 25.01
N CYS A 77 -3.79 5.60 24.24
CA CYS A 77 -5.18 6.07 24.29
C CYS A 77 -5.96 5.31 25.37
N GLN A 78 -5.94 5.83 26.60
CA GLN A 78 -6.76 5.28 27.68
C GLN A 78 -8.24 5.46 27.34
N ARG A 79 -8.97 4.34 27.31
CA ARG A 79 -10.42 4.30 27.15
C ARG A 79 -11.10 4.98 28.34
N GLY A 80 -11.33 6.28 28.25
CA GLY A 80 -12.06 7.02 29.27
C GLY A 80 -12.09 8.51 29.02
N GLY A 81 -13.21 9.00 28.48
CA GLY A 81 -13.62 10.39 28.60
C GLY A 81 -13.39 11.28 27.39
N CYS A 82 -14.30 11.22 26.42
CA CYS A 82 -14.71 12.40 25.67
C CYS A 82 -16.24 12.47 25.77
N GLN A 83 -16.72 13.22 26.76
CA GLN A 83 -18.08 13.77 26.76
C GLN A 83 -17.99 15.16 26.14
N THR A 84 -18.62 15.32 24.98
CA THR A 84 -19.55 16.40 24.57
C THR A 84 -19.95 16.10 23.13
#